data_AF-A0A258FCF1-F1
#
_entry.id   AF-A0A258FCF1-F1
#
_cell.length_a   1.000
_cell.length_b   1.000
_cell.length_c   1.000
_cell.angle_alpha   90.00
_cell.angle_beta   90.00
_cell.angle_gamma   90.00
#
_symmetry.space_group_name_H-M   'P 1'
#
loop_
_entity.id
_entity.type
_entity.pdbx_description
1 polymer ?
#
loop_
_entity_poly.entity_id
_entity_poly.type
_entity_poly.pdbx_seq_one_letter_code
_entity_poly.pdbx_strand_id
1 'polypeptide(L)'
;MSVTRSFSATKYAPDHFEPEIDADPQAQRRLRGQLEQIDYTAYISNREVIGQVIGAADAARFQKLAVAAATARARWVAEALAMADSGAAGAAQVAKLAEMRAAYQELAEAYEALRRMIERGYLTYKPAATA
;
A
#
# COMPACT_ATOMS: atom_id res chain seq x y z
N MET A 1 9.93 46.22 -21.49
CA MET A 1 10.75 45.18 -20.82
C MET A 1 9.86 44.48 -19.81
N SER A 2 9.25 43.36 -20.19
CA SER A 2 8.60 42.44 -19.25
C SER A 2 8.73 41.04 -19.83
N VAL A 3 9.55 40.20 -19.19
CA VAL A 3 9.79 38.82 -19.62
C VAL A 3 8.92 37.94 -18.72
N THR A 4 7.73 37.61 -19.20
CA THR A 4 6.94 36.53 -18.60
C THR A 4 7.66 35.22 -18.94
N ARG A 5 8.37 34.64 -17.97
CA ARG A 5 8.88 33.27 -18.07
C ARG A 5 7.71 32.31 -17.93
N SER A 6 7.16 31.87 -19.06
CA SER A 6 6.26 30.73 -19.14
C SER A 6 7.07 29.48 -18.81
N PHE A 7 6.78 28.82 -17.68
CA PHE A 7 7.32 27.50 -17.40
C PHE A 7 6.76 26.52 -18.43
N SER A 8 7.60 26.11 -19.38
CA SER A 8 7.33 24.97 -20.24
C SER A 8 7.39 23.71 -19.38
N ALA A 9 6.26 23.29 -18.81
CA ALA A 9 6.10 21.92 -18.39
C ALA A 9 6.22 21.08 -19.67
N THR A 10 7.40 20.49 -19.86
CA THR A 10 7.63 19.45 -20.85
C THR A 10 6.51 18.45 -20.65
N LYS A 11 5.56 18.44 -21.59
CA LYS A 11 4.56 17.37 -21.65
C LYS A 11 5.39 16.10 -21.76
N TYR A 12 5.44 15.31 -20.70
CA TYR A 12 5.60 13.88 -20.87
C TYR A 12 4.43 13.50 -21.77
N ALA A 13 4.67 13.47 -23.09
CA ALA A 13 3.87 12.63 -23.93
C ALA A 13 4.04 11.26 -23.26
N PRO A 14 2.96 10.65 -22.73
CA PRO A 14 3.08 9.24 -22.48
C PRO A 14 3.54 8.67 -23.82
N ASP A 15 4.56 7.83 -23.80
CA ASP A 15 4.77 6.84 -24.85
C ASP A 15 3.53 5.91 -24.77
N HIS A 16 2.38 6.49 -25.12
CA HIS A 16 1.10 5.85 -25.14
C HIS A 16 1.14 5.13 -26.45
N PHE A 17 1.57 3.88 -26.36
CA PHE A 17 1.33 2.92 -27.40
C PHE A 17 -0.17 2.92 -27.67
N GLU A 18 -0.58 3.63 -28.72
CA GLU A 18 -1.89 3.48 -29.34
C GLU A 18 -1.72 2.36 -30.36
N PRO A 19 -2.05 1.09 -30.01
CA PRO A 19 -2.07 0.05 -31.02
C PRO A 19 -3.02 0.50 -32.12
N GLU A 20 -2.54 0.54 -33.36
CA GLU A 20 -3.36 0.87 -34.54
C GLU A 20 -4.68 0.09 -34.44
N ILE A 21 -5.78 0.81 -34.21
CA ILE A 21 -7.11 0.27 -33.90
C ILE A 21 -7.77 -0.20 -35.21
N ASP A 22 -7.04 -1.04 -35.95
CA ASP A 22 -7.59 -2.04 -36.86
C ASP A 22 -7.22 -3.45 -36.36
N ALA A 23 -6.95 -3.58 -35.05
CA ALA A 23 -6.78 -4.85 -34.38
C ALA A 23 -8.10 -5.63 -34.44
N ASP A 24 -8.20 -6.53 -35.45
CA ASP A 24 -9.16 -7.61 -35.60
C ASP A 24 -9.97 -7.85 -34.31
N PRO A 25 -11.30 -7.64 -34.31
CA PRO A 25 -12.15 -7.85 -33.14
C PRO A 25 -11.98 -9.24 -32.51
N GLN A 26 -11.57 -10.25 -33.29
CA GLN A 26 -11.24 -11.57 -32.76
C GLN A 26 -9.92 -11.55 -31.98
N ALA A 27 -8.89 -10.84 -32.44
CA ALA A 27 -7.64 -10.64 -31.72
C ALA A 27 -7.85 -9.94 -30.38
N GLN A 28 -8.71 -8.91 -30.33
CA GLN A 28 -9.07 -8.24 -29.07
C GLN A 28 -9.78 -9.18 -28.08
N ARG A 29 -10.70 -10.03 -28.57
CA ARG A 29 -11.36 -11.05 -27.74
C ARG A 29 -10.37 -12.09 -27.22
N ARG A 30 -9.44 -12.56 -28.06
CA ARG A 30 -8.37 -13.48 -27.65
C ARG A 30 -7.49 -12.87 -26.55
N LEU A 31 -7.06 -11.62 -26.74
CA LEU A 31 -6.28 -10.89 -25.74
C LEU A 31 -7.04 -10.74 -24.41
N ARG A 32 -8.32 -10.37 -24.46
CA ARG A 32 -9.16 -10.27 -23.25
C ARG A 32 -9.21 -11.60 -22.49
N GLY A 33 -9.44 -12.72 -23.18
CA GLY A 33 -9.46 -14.04 -22.53
C GLY A 33 -8.10 -14.41 -21.90
N GLN A 34 -6.99 -14.03 -22.54
CA GLN A 34 -5.66 -14.23 -21.97
C GLN A 34 -5.44 -13.40 -20.70
N LEU A 35 -5.87 -12.13 -20.70
CA LEU A 35 -5.77 -11.27 -19.51
C LEU A 35 -6.63 -11.81 -18.36
N GLU A 36 -7.85 -12.27 -18.64
CA GLU A 36 -8.70 -12.92 -17.64
C GLU A 36 -8.05 -14.19 -17.05
N GLN A 37 -7.38 -14.98 -17.88
CA GLN A 37 -6.63 -16.16 -17.42
C GLN A 37 -5.42 -15.78 -16.55
N ILE A 38 -4.71 -14.71 -16.90
CA ILE A 38 -3.58 -14.18 -16.12
C ILE A 38 -4.09 -13.71 -14.75
N ASP A 39 -5.18 -12.94 -14.71
CA ASP A 39 -5.78 -12.41 -13.48
C ASP A 39 -6.28 -13.56 -12.58
N TYR A 40 -6.93 -14.56 -13.17
CA TYR A 40 -7.37 -15.75 -12.43
C TYR A 40 -6.21 -16.54 -11.85
N THR A 41 -5.13 -16.72 -12.63
CA THR A 41 -3.92 -17.42 -12.18
C THR A 41 -3.26 -16.68 -11.02
N ALA A 42 -3.17 -15.34 -11.10
CA ALA A 42 -2.67 -14.51 -10.02
C ALA A 42 -3.55 -14.61 -8.76
N TYR A 43 -4.87 -14.59 -8.92
CA TYR A 43 -5.82 -14.77 -7.81
C TYR A 43 -5.62 -16.11 -7.09
N ILE A 44 -5.60 -17.23 -7.82
CA ILE A 44 -5.44 -18.58 -7.23
C ILE A 44 -4.09 -18.70 -6.52
N SER A 45 -3.01 -18.25 -7.18
CA SER A 45 -1.67 -18.29 -6.60
C SER A 45 -1.58 -17.47 -5.30
N ASN A 46 -2.14 -16.26 -5.30
CA ASN A 46 -2.19 -15.41 -4.12
C ASN A 46 -3.00 -16.06 -3.00
N ARG A 47 -4.19 -16.60 -3.30
CA ARG A 47 -5.03 -17.26 -2.30
C ARG A 47 -4.33 -18.45 -1.65
N GLU A 48 -3.64 -19.27 -2.43
CA GLU A 48 -2.92 -20.45 -1.92
C GLU A 48 -1.70 -20.05 -1.09
N VAL A 49 -0.80 -19.23 -1.65
CA VAL A 49 0.47 -18.87 -0.98
C VAL A 49 0.21 -18.02 0.26
N ILE A 50 -0.64 -16.99 0.16
CA ILE A 50 -0.96 -16.11 1.30
C ILE A 50 -1.70 -16.91 2.38
N GLY A 51 -2.64 -17.78 1.98
CA GLY A 51 -3.36 -18.67 2.89
C GLY A 51 -2.43 -19.61 3.66
N GLN A 52 -1.39 -20.14 3.02
CA GLN A 52 -0.38 -20.99 3.67
C GLN A 52 0.52 -20.22 4.65
N VAL A 53 0.98 -19.02 4.27
CA VAL A 53 1.92 -18.23 5.07
C VAL A 53 1.24 -17.57 6.26
N ILE A 54 0.07 -16.96 6.05
CA ILE A 54 -0.62 -16.16 7.06
C ILE A 54 -1.64 -17.01 7.83
N GLY A 55 -2.27 -17.99 7.18
CA GLY A 55 -3.42 -18.71 7.73
C GLY A 55 -4.69 -17.85 7.77
N ALA A 56 -5.66 -18.21 8.62
CA ALA A 56 -6.90 -17.44 8.75
C ALA A 56 -6.66 -16.05 9.37
N ALA A 57 -7.36 -15.05 8.84
CA ALA A 57 -7.42 -13.72 9.43
C ALA A 57 -8.62 -13.64 10.39
N ASP A 58 -8.41 -13.14 11.60
CA ASP A 58 -9.47 -12.95 12.59
C ASP A 58 -9.44 -11.54 13.17
N ALA A 59 -10.51 -11.17 13.86
CA ALA A 59 -10.64 -9.87 14.50
C ALA A 59 -9.49 -9.56 15.48
N ALA A 60 -8.97 -10.59 16.17
CA ALA A 60 -7.89 -10.42 17.14
C ALA A 60 -6.55 -10.05 16.48
N ARG A 61 -6.22 -10.63 15.33
CA ARG A 61 -5.02 -10.28 14.55
C ARG A 61 -5.10 -8.85 14.02
N PHE A 62 -6.26 -8.44 13.50
CA PHE A 62 -6.50 -7.06 13.09
C PHE A 62 -6.32 -6.09 14.25
N GLN A 63 -6.93 -6.38 15.40
CA GLN A 63 -6.80 -5.56 16.60
C GLN A 63 -5.34 -5.44 17.04
N LYS A 64 -4.59 -6.54 17.09
CA LYS A 64 -3.17 -6.52 17.46
C LYS A 64 -2.34 -5.60 16.56
N LEU A 65 -2.53 -5.69 15.24
CA LEU A 65 -1.80 -4.87 14.29
C LEU A 65 -2.21 -3.40 14.36
N ALA A 66 -3.50 -3.11 14.51
CA ALA A 66 -4.02 -1.75 14.72
C ALA A 66 -3.44 -1.11 15.99
N VAL A 67 -3.39 -1.85 17.11
CA VAL A 67 -2.79 -1.38 18.37
C VAL A 67 -1.29 -1.16 18.21
N ALA A 68 -0.58 -2.02 17.49
CA ALA A 68 0.85 -1.85 17.22
C ALA A 68 1.12 -0.57 16.43
N ALA A 69 0.38 -0.33 15.35
CA ALA A 69 0.50 0.89 14.54
C ALA A 69 0.15 2.15 15.34
N ALA A 70 -0.93 2.12 16.13
CA ALA A 70 -1.32 3.24 17.00
C ALA A 70 -0.25 3.54 18.06
N THR A 71 0.35 2.51 18.66
CA THR A 71 1.42 2.64 19.65
C THR A 71 2.68 3.24 19.03
N ALA A 72 3.09 2.76 17.84
CA ALA A 72 4.24 3.31 17.13
C ALA A 72 4.03 4.78 16.76
N ARG A 73 2.83 5.14 16.28
CA ARG A 73 2.45 6.53 15.98
C ARG A 73 2.53 7.41 17.22
N ALA A 74 1.97 6.95 18.35
CA ALA A 74 1.99 7.70 19.60
C ALA A 74 3.42 7.96 20.08
N ARG A 75 4.30 6.95 20.01
CA ARG A 75 5.71 7.09 20.39
C ARG A 75 6.44 8.07 19.48
N TRP A 76 6.25 7.97 18.16
CA TRP A 76 6.86 8.89 17.20
C TRP A 76 6.46 10.35 17.46
N VAL A 77 5.16 10.61 17.69
CA VAL A 77 4.67 11.95 18.01
C VAL A 77 5.20 12.44 19.36
N ALA A 78 5.25 11.57 20.38
CA ALA A 78 5.79 11.93 21.68
C ALA A 78 7.26 12.34 21.62
N GLU A 79 8.09 11.64 20.84
CA GLU A 79 9.49 12.02 20.62
C GLU A 79 9.59 13.37 19.89
N ALA A 80 8.76 13.61 18.87
CA ALA A 80 8.75 14.89 18.16
C ALA A 80 8.40 16.07 19.09
N LEU A 81 7.44 15.89 20.00
CA LEU A 81 7.08 16.90 21.00
C LEU A 81 8.24 17.15 21.97
N ALA A 82 8.88 16.11 22.48
CA ALA A 82 10.05 16.25 23.37
C ALA A 82 11.23 16.96 22.67
N MET A 83 11.45 16.70 21.38
CA MET A 83 12.46 17.42 20.58
C MET A 83 12.11 18.91 20.44
N ALA A 84 10.84 19.24 20.23
CA ALA A 84 10.39 20.63 20.16
C ALA A 84 10.57 21.36 21.50
N ASP A 85 10.20 20.73 22.61
CA ASP A 85 10.30 21.30 23.96
C ASP A 85 11.76 21.55 24.38
N SER A 86 12.67 20.67 23.98
CA SER A 86 14.10 20.79 24.29
C SER A 86 14.86 21.78 23.40
N GLY A 87 14.24 22.27 22.31
CA GLY A 87 14.88 23.16 21.34
C GLY A 87 16.06 22.53 20.59
N ALA A 88 16.28 21.22 20.71
CA ALA A 88 17.43 20.52 20.16
C ALA A 88 16.99 19.49 19.11
N ALA A 89 17.18 19.83 17.83
CA ALA A 89 16.97 18.93 16.70
C ALA A 89 18.32 18.57 16.04
N GLY A 90 19.20 17.91 16.79
CA GLY A 90 20.45 17.40 16.25
C GLY A 90 20.22 16.31 15.21
N ALA A 91 21.21 16.09 14.34
CA ALA A 91 21.11 15.12 13.23
C ALA A 91 20.74 13.71 13.71
N ALA A 92 21.28 13.27 14.85
CA ALA A 92 20.98 11.96 15.43
C ALA A 92 19.52 11.84 15.91
N GLN A 93 18.99 12.88 16.56
CA GLN A 93 17.58 12.89 16.99
C GLN A 93 16.64 12.90 15.79
N VAL A 94 16.97 13.65 14.73
CA VAL A 94 16.20 13.67 13.49
C VAL A 94 16.21 12.31 12.80
N ALA A 95 17.37 11.62 12.75
CA ALA A 95 17.49 10.28 12.19
C ALA A 95 16.62 9.26 12.96
N LYS A 96 16.73 9.24 14.30
CA LYS A 96 15.88 8.40 15.16
C LYS A 96 14.40 8.68 14.94
N LEU A 97 14.00 9.95 14.84
CA LEU A 97 12.61 10.32 14.59
C LEU A 97 12.11 9.83 13.22
N ALA A 98 12.97 9.84 12.20
CA ALA A 98 12.66 9.31 10.87
C ALA A 98 12.50 7.78 10.90
N GLU A 99 13.34 7.05 11.62
CA GLU A 99 13.20 5.61 11.82
C GLU A 99 11.88 5.25 12.53
N MET A 100 11.53 6.00 13.59
CA MET A 100 10.25 5.84 14.28
C MET A 100 9.06 6.12 13.35
N ARG A 101 9.19 7.11 12.46
CA ARG A 101 8.17 7.40 11.46
C ARG A 101 8.00 6.23 10.49
N ALA A 102 9.10 5.73 9.94
CA ALA A 102 9.08 4.59 9.02
C ALA A 102 8.43 3.37 9.68
N ALA A 103 8.81 3.05 10.92
CA ALA A 103 8.22 1.92 11.65
C ALA A 103 6.70 2.04 11.80
N TYR A 104 6.15 3.22 12.10
CA TYR A 104 4.70 3.38 12.16
C TYR A 104 4.05 3.22 10.77
N GLN A 105 4.67 3.77 9.72
CA GLN A 105 4.13 3.72 8.37
C GLN A 105 4.07 2.28 7.86
N GLU A 106 5.14 1.50 8.04
CA GLU A 106 5.16 0.09 7.67
C GLU A 106 4.07 -0.72 8.39
N LEU A 107 3.84 -0.48 9.68
CA LEU A 107 2.77 -1.14 10.43
C LEU A 107 1.36 -0.73 9.95
N ALA A 108 1.17 0.54 9.57
CA ALA A 108 -0.09 1.02 9.03
C ALA A 108 -0.38 0.46 7.63
N GLU A 109 0.64 0.42 6.76
CA GLU A 109 0.54 -0.18 5.43
C GLU A 109 0.30 -1.70 5.51
N ALA A 110 0.95 -2.39 6.46
CA ALA A 110 0.70 -3.80 6.71
C ALA A 110 -0.76 -4.07 7.15
N TYR A 111 -1.35 -3.17 7.95
CA TYR A 111 -2.76 -3.25 8.33
C TYR A 111 -3.68 -3.12 7.11
N GLU A 112 -3.44 -2.12 6.26
CA GLU A 112 -4.23 -1.93 5.03
C GLU A 112 -4.03 -3.07 4.03
N ALA A 113 -2.80 -3.60 3.92
CA ALA A 113 -2.51 -4.77 3.10
C ALA A 113 -3.32 -5.99 3.57
N LEU A 114 -3.35 -6.26 4.88
CA LEU A 114 -4.13 -7.36 5.44
C LEU A 114 -5.64 -7.18 5.18
N ARG A 115 -6.16 -5.95 5.32
CA ARG A 115 -7.55 -5.61 4.97
C ARG A 115 -7.85 -5.90 3.51
N ARG A 116 -7.00 -5.43 2.58
CA ARG A 116 -7.15 -5.65 1.14
C ARG A 116 -7.06 -7.12 0.74
N MET A 117 -6.25 -7.92 1.44
CA MET A 117 -6.18 -9.37 1.20
C MET A 117 -7.53 -10.06 1.49
N ILE A 118 -8.27 -9.61 2.51
CA ILE A 118 -9.64 -10.09 2.77
C ILE A 118 -10.59 -9.61 1.68
N GLU A 119 -10.57 -8.32 1.34
CA GLU A 119 -11.47 -7.73 0.32
C GLU A 119 -11.30 -8.41 -1.05
N ARG A 120 -10.08 -8.81 -1.38
CA ARG A 120 -9.75 -9.56 -2.60
C ARG A 120 -10.01 -11.07 -2.49
N GLY A 121 -10.43 -11.57 -1.33
CA GLY A 121 -10.73 -13.00 -1.12
C GLY A 121 -9.49 -13.90 -1.08
N TYR A 122 -8.31 -13.34 -0.81
CA TYR A 122 -7.08 -14.13 -0.62
C TYR A 122 -7.04 -14.81 0.76
N LEU A 123 -7.69 -14.21 1.75
CA LEU A 123 -7.78 -14.72 3.12
C LEU A 123 -9.23 -14.90 3.55
N THR A 124 -9.51 -16.00 4.24
CA THR A 124 -10.78 -16.20 4.94
C THR A 124 -10.80 -15.37 6.22
N TYR A 125 -11.85 -14.58 6.40
CA TYR A 125 -12.09 -13.82 7.64
C TYR A 125 -12.96 -14.61 8.60
N LYS A 126 -12.48 -14.81 9.83
CA LYS A 126 -13.27 -15.39 10.93
C LYS A 126 -13.76 -14.26 11.84
N PRO A 127 -15.08 -14.00 11.92
CA PRO A 127 -15.60 -13.01 12.85
C PRO A 127 -15.35 -13.46 14.30
N ALA A 128 -15.23 -12.49 15.21
CA ALA A 128 -15.18 -12.79 16.64
C ALA A 128 -16.44 -13.58 17.03
N ALA A 129 -16.27 -14.63 17.84
CA ALA A 129 -17.42 -15.34 18.39
C ALA A 129 -18.23 -14.33 19.21
N THR A 130 -19.49 -14.12 18.84
CA THR A 130 -20.46 -13.42 19.67
C THR A 130 -20.64 -14.24 20.94
N ALA A 131 -20.17 -13.72 22.07
CA ALA A 131 -20.42 -14.27 23.39
C ALA A 131 -21.88 -14.05 23.81
#